data_AF-A0A7S1TAD3-F1
#
_entry.id   AF-A0A7S1TAD3-F1
#
_cell.length_a   1.000
_cell.length_b   1.000
_cell.length_c   1.000
_cell.angle_alpha   90.00
_cell.angle_beta   90.00
_cell.angle_gamma   90.00
#
_symmetry.space_group_name_H-M   'P 1'
#
loop_
_entity.id
_entity.type
_entity.pdbx_description
1 polymer ?
#
loop_
_entity_poly.entity_id
_entity_poly.type
_entity_poly.pdbx_seq_one_letter_code
_entity_poly.pdbx_strand_id
1 'polypeptide(L)'
;IREVVVTSEITDPKMFDGVEVWDEPPSATDEMRYCVCNRPYEEGEFMIGCETCDKWFHVDCIGLDEEEASHPAAKFYCRQCEASGEYRLKFPQGFTRKRRSRRNAFLGKRNYAAMNEGDVQDNRYARKGTEDYWTFVESQNYAAESFPRMRGCDITSSFLNGGSFREPTVIETPEGLEMILPSKELRVRDIAEIVGPDRTLDVLDVATQSELKPAWTLGQWRDYFELKPTNRKRKLNVISLEVSHTPLADIVRGPKVVGEVGWIETLWPKRSIQRSLEDLRENPYQVPRYPKVQLYCLMSVAGSFTDFHVDFGGSSVWYHVVRGEKVFYFIRPTPTNLRKYEEWSTN
;
A
#
# COMPACT_ATOMS: atom_id res chain seq x y z
N ILE A 1 -0.09 -12.84 -12.05
CA ILE A 1 -0.46 -11.98 -10.89
C ILE A 1 -1.09 -10.73 -11.47
N ARG A 2 -2.20 -10.24 -10.92
CA ARG A 2 -2.91 -9.10 -11.50
C ARG A 2 -2.74 -7.90 -10.59
N GLU A 3 -2.28 -6.79 -11.13
CA GLU A 3 -2.02 -5.58 -10.39
C GLU A 3 -2.68 -4.41 -11.11
N VAL A 4 -3.15 -3.45 -10.36
CA VAL A 4 -4.04 -2.44 -10.89
C VAL A 4 -3.54 -1.10 -10.41
N VAL A 5 -3.01 -0.31 -11.35
CA VAL A 5 -2.21 0.88 -11.02
C VAL A 5 -2.88 2.10 -11.62
N VAL A 6 -3.23 3.04 -10.76
CA VAL A 6 -3.56 4.41 -11.15
C VAL A 6 -2.23 5.18 -11.14
N THR A 7 -1.67 5.43 -12.33
CA THR A 7 -0.44 6.24 -12.46
C THR A 7 -0.72 7.67 -11.98
N SER A 8 0.26 8.43 -11.47
CA SER A 8 0.13 9.86 -11.13
C SER A 8 1.06 10.71 -12.01
N GLU A 9 0.56 11.82 -12.57
CA GLU A 9 1.42 12.89 -13.11
C GLU A 9 1.53 13.98 -12.04
N ILE A 10 2.75 14.34 -11.65
CA ILE A 10 2.99 15.58 -10.90
C ILE A 10 3.11 16.71 -11.93
N THR A 11 2.06 17.50 -12.12
CA THR A 11 2.02 18.59 -13.11
C THR A 11 2.27 19.97 -12.53
N ASP A 12 3.11 20.14 -11.50
CA ASP A 12 3.56 21.48 -11.11
C ASP A 12 4.95 21.50 -10.44
N PRO A 13 6.01 22.02 -11.09
CA PRO A 13 7.33 22.19 -10.49
C PRO A 13 7.48 23.44 -9.60
N LYS A 14 6.42 24.22 -9.33
CA LYS A 14 6.54 25.54 -8.65
C LYS A 14 6.25 25.58 -7.15
N MET A 15 6.37 24.48 -6.41
CA MET A 15 6.18 24.49 -4.94
C MET A 15 7.45 24.55 -4.08
N PHE A 16 8.64 24.79 -4.64
CA PHE A 16 9.90 24.76 -3.87
C PHE A 16 10.70 26.07 -3.87
N ASP A 17 10.04 27.24 -3.87
CA ASP A 17 10.69 28.48 -3.45
C ASP A 17 10.32 28.76 -1.98
N GLY A 18 11.24 28.45 -1.07
CA GLY A 18 11.08 28.76 0.36
C GLY A 18 11.48 27.64 1.33
N VAL A 19 12.48 26.81 1.00
CA VAL A 19 13.03 25.88 2.00
C VAL A 19 13.87 26.69 2.99
N GLU A 20 13.23 27.10 4.10
CA GLU A 20 13.93 27.39 5.34
C GLU A 20 14.81 26.19 5.70
N VAL A 21 16.02 26.49 6.15
CA VAL A 21 16.96 25.52 6.71
C VAL A 21 16.21 24.75 7.79
N TRP A 22 15.89 23.48 7.53
CA TRP A 22 15.32 22.60 8.53
C TRP A 22 16.38 22.40 9.60
N ASP A 23 16.20 23.09 10.74
CA ASP A 23 16.79 22.67 12.00
C ASP A 23 16.50 21.17 12.19
N GLU A 24 17.49 20.46 12.74
CA GLU A 24 17.46 19.01 12.97
C GLU A 24 16.08 18.55 13.47
N PRO A 25 15.50 17.45 12.94
CA PRO A 25 14.23 16.96 13.45
C PRO A 25 14.39 16.70 14.94
N PRO A 26 13.55 17.28 15.81
CA PRO A 26 13.61 16.99 17.23
C PRO A 26 13.48 15.48 17.37
N SER A 27 14.45 14.87 18.06
CA SER A 27 14.42 13.45 18.39
C SER A 27 13.05 13.10 18.91
N ALA A 28 12.49 11.95 18.50
CA ALA A 28 11.25 11.41 19.03
C ALA A 28 11.35 11.29 20.56
N THR A 29 10.89 12.33 21.27
CA THR A 29 10.78 12.40 22.72
C THR A 29 9.33 12.71 23.04
N ASP A 30 8.57 11.65 23.30
CA ASP A 30 7.78 11.48 24.52
C ASP A 30 6.81 12.60 25.00
N GLU A 31 6.28 13.51 24.17
CA GLU A 31 5.34 14.54 24.67
C GLU A 31 4.11 14.90 23.80
N MET A 32 3.81 14.22 22.68
CA MET A 32 2.50 14.41 22.02
C MET A 32 1.40 13.64 22.77
N ARG A 33 0.75 14.34 23.69
CA ARG A 33 -0.38 13.83 24.47
C ARG A 33 -1.69 14.10 23.74
N TYR A 34 -2.52 13.06 23.65
CA TYR A 34 -3.81 13.11 22.98
C TYR A 34 -4.95 12.88 23.97
N CYS A 35 -6.17 13.10 23.49
CA CYS A 35 -7.41 12.91 24.24
C CYS A 35 -7.51 13.80 25.50
N VAL A 36 -8.64 13.70 26.20
CA VAL A 36 -8.82 14.31 27.52
C VAL A 36 -8.06 13.58 28.62
N CYS A 37 -7.63 12.34 28.40
CA CYS A 37 -6.82 11.59 29.35
C CYS A 37 -5.34 11.98 29.34
N ASN A 38 -4.92 12.82 28.38
CA ASN A 38 -3.57 13.36 28.29
C ASN A 38 -2.47 12.27 28.27
N ARG A 39 -2.77 11.16 27.59
CA ARG A 39 -1.85 10.02 27.40
C ARG A 39 -1.20 10.11 26.01
N PRO A 40 0.03 9.61 25.83
CA PRO A 40 0.61 9.44 24.50
C PRO A 40 -0.20 8.42 23.69
N TYR A 41 0.00 8.40 22.38
CA TYR A 41 -0.58 7.38 21.51
C TYR A 41 0.08 6.01 21.77
N GLU A 42 -0.74 4.98 21.96
CA GLU A 42 -0.30 3.59 22.05
C GLU A 42 -0.80 2.81 20.80
N GLU A 43 0.06 1.99 20.21
CA GLU A 43 -0.24 1.22 19.00
C GLU A 43 -1.37 0.21 19.28
N GLY A 44 -2.49 0.33 18.55
CA GLY A 44 -3.67 -0.53 18.70
C GLY A 44 -4.87 0.13 19.40
N GLU A 45 -4.74 1.33 19.96
CA GLU A 45 -5.87 2.08 20.52
C GLU A 45 -6.69 2.77 19.41
N PHE A 46 -8.03 2.64 19.44
CA PHE A 46 -8.91 3.29 18.48
C PHE A 46 -9.21 4.75 18.89
N MET A 47 -8.80 5.69 18.05
CA MET A 47 -8.98 7.13 18.25
C MET A 47 -9.79 7.75 17.12
N ILE A 48 -10.55 8.80 17.44
CA ILE A 48 -11.32 9.59 16.48
C ILE A 48 -10.91 11.06 16.54
N GLY A 49 -10.78 11.70 15.38
CA GLY A 49 -10.39 13.11 15.22
C GLY A 49 -11.62 14.04 15.19
N CYS A 50 -11.54 15.17 15.89
CA CYS A 50 -12.57 16.21 15.85
C CYS A 50 -12.48 17.02 14.56
N GLU A 51 -13.57 17.12 13.80
CA GLU A 51 -13.68 17.83 12.51
C GLU A 51 -13.43 19.35 12.56
N THR A 52 -13.24 19.93 13.75
CA THR A 52 -13.10 21.38 13.94
C THR A 52 -11.76 21.80 14.52
N CYS A 53 -11.17 20.99 15.38
CA CYS A 53 -9.92 21.35 16.06
C CYS A 53 -8.80 20.32 15.87
N ASP A 54 -9.04 19.28 15.08
CA ASP A 54 -8.10 18.21 14.70
C ASP A 54 -7.43 17.48 15.88
N LYS A 55 -7.96 17.66 17.10
CA LYS A 55 -7.55 16.90 18.28
C LYS A 55 -8.13 15.49 18.22
N TRP A 56 -7.33 14.53 18.65
CA TRP A 56 -7.67 13.11 18.68
C TRP A 56 -8.15 12.68 20.06
N PHE A 57 -9.15 11.80 20.11
CA PHE A 57 -9.77 11.33 21.34
C PHE A 57 -9.97 9.81 21.28
N HIS A 58 -9.64 9.10 22.37
CA HIS A 58 -9.99 7.69 22.50
C HIS A 58 -11.51 7.56 22.58
N VAL A 59 -12.10 6.69 21.78
CA VAL A 59 -13.55 6.47 21.74
C VAL A 59 -14.10 6.09 23.11
N ASP A 60 -13.38 5.24 23.85
CA ASP A 60 -13.70 4.86 25.23
C ASP A 60 -13.68 6.06 26.20
N CYS A 61 -12.71 6.96 26.06
CA CYS A 61 -12.58 8.13 26.95
C CYS A 61 -13.71 9.15 26.78
N ILE A 62 -14.37 9.14 25.63
CA ILE A 62 -15.49 10.05 25.32
C ILE A 62 -16.85 9.33 25.32
N GLY A 63 -16.87 8.04 25.69
CA GLY A 63 -18.08 7.23 25.87
C GLY A 63 -18.88 7.02 24.58
N LEU A 64 -18.20 6.99 23.44
CA LEU A 64 -18.83 6.69 22.16
C LEU A 64 -18.71 5.20 21.85
N ASP A 65 -19.61 4.69 21.02
CA ASP A 65 -19.56 3.31 20.55
C ASP A 65 -18.56 3.19 19.39
N GLU A 66 -17.66 2.21 19.45
CA GLU A 66 -16.61 2.01 18.44
C GLU A 66 -17.20 1.68 17.06
N GLU A 67 -18.31 0.95 16.98
CA GLU A 67 -18.99 0.65 15.70
C GLU A 67 -19.62 1.92 15.09
N GLU A 68 -20.13 2.83 15.93
CA GLU A 68 -20.67 4.12 15.49
C GLU A 68 -19.56 5.11 15.08
N ALA A 69 -18.47 5.16 15.85
CA ALA A 69 -17.34 6.05 15.62
C ALA A 69 -16.49 5.62 14.41
N SER A 70 -16.39 4.32 14.13
CA SER A 70 -15.73 3.78 12.93
C SER A 70 -16.56 3.90 11.65
N HIS A 71 -17.80 4.37 11.74
CA HIS A 71 -18.67 4.48 10.57
C HIS A 71 -18.16 5.60 9.62
N PRO A 72 -17.94 5.35 8.31
CA PRO A 72 -17.35 6.35 7.38
C PRO A 72 -18.14 7.65 7.24
N ALA A 73 -19.46 7.59 7.40
CA ALA A 73 -20.34 8.76 7.36
C ALA A 73 -20.44 9.53 8.69
N ALA A 74 -19.76 9.07 9.74
CA ALA A 74 -19.79 9.70 11.05
C ALA A 74 -18.84 10.88 11.09
N LYS A 75 -19.34 12.03 11.56
CA LYS A 75 -18.54 13.23 11.82
C LYS A 75 -18.50 13.51 13.29
N PHE A 76 -17.31 13.52 13.87
CA PHE A 76 -17.13 13.71 15.30
C PHE A 76 -16.79 15.16 15.65
N TYR A 77 -17.47 15.68 16.67
CA TYR A 77 -17.25 16.99 17.25
C TYR A 77 -17.02 16.86 18.75
N CYS A 78 -15.92 17.43 19.26
CA CYS A 78 -15.60 17.39 20.67
C CYS A 78 -16.42 18.40 21.47
N ARG A 79 -16.47 18.25 22.81
CA ARG A 79 -17.21 19.14 23.72
C ARG A 79 -16.86 20.64 23.60
N GLN A 80 -15.68 20.97 23.08
CA GLN A 80 -15.24 22.36 22.89
C GLN A 80 -15.73 22.94 21.55
N CYS A 81 -16.00 22.09 20.57
CA CYS A 81 -16.35 22.47 19.21
C CYS A 81 -17.85 22.31 18.92
N GLU A 82 -18.56 21.47 19.67
CA GLU A 82 -20.01 21.35 19.57
C GLU A 82 -20.72 22.38 20.47
N ALA A 83 -21.71 23.09 19.91
CA ALA A 83 -22.44 24.14 20.61
C ALA A 83 -23.22 23.66 21.87
N SER A 84 -23.55 22.36 21.95
CA SER A 84 -24.20 21.79 23.14
C SER A 84 -23.25 21.53 24.30
N GLY A 85 -21.93 21.63 24.10
CA GLY A 85 -20.93 21.30 25.13
C GLY A 85 -20.74 19.80 25.37
N GLU A 86 -21.30 18.96 24.52
CA GLU A 86 -21.24 17.49 24.61
C GLU A 86 -20.42 16.90 23.46
N TYR A 87 -19.88 15.69 23.64
CA TYR A 87 -19.30 14.92 22.54
C TYR A 87 -20.40 14.47 21.59
N ARG A 88 -20.23 14.67 20.28
CA ARG A 88 -21.28 14.38 19.31
C ARG A 88 -20.76 13.72 18.05
N LEU A 89 -21.34 12.57 17.72
CA LEU A 89 -21.30 11.96 16.40
C LEU A 89 -22.50 12.45 15.59
N LYS A 90 -22.24 13.15 14.49
CA LYS A 90 -23.28 13.60 13.55
C LYS A 90 -23.23 12.75 12.29
N PHE A 91 -24.42 12.48 11.75
CA PHE A 91 -24.61 11.81 10.46
C PHE A 91 -25.36 12.77 9.52
N PRO A 92 -25.17 12.64 8.20
CA PRO A 92 -25.89 13.44 7.21
C PRO A 92 -27.42 13.36 7.36
N GLN A 93 -28.13 14.47 7.11
CA GLN A 93 -29.60 14.52 7.20
C GLN A 93 -30.23 13.55 6.18
N GLY A 94 -31.17 12.72 6.64
CA GLY A 94 -31.76 11.61 5.86
C GLY A 94 -31.25 10.23 6.26
N PHE A 95 -30.21 10.15 7.10
CA PHE A 95 -29.75 8.89 7.71
C PHE A 95 -30.75 8.44 8.80
N THR A 96 -31.69 7.57 8.45
CA THR A 96 -32.61 6.94 9.41
C THR A 96 -32.00 5.64 9.94
N ARG A 97 -31.79 5.57 11.26
CA ARG A 97 -31.34 4.36 11.95
C ARG A 97 -32.45 3.30 11.86
N LYS A 98 -32.44 2.45 10.82
CA LYS A 98 -33.44 1.39 10.68
C LYS A 98 -33.27 0.38 11.83
N ARG A 99 -34.18 0.44 12.81
CA ARG A 99 -34.43 -0.67 13.75
C ARG A 99 -34.64 -1.94 12.92
N ARG A 100 -33.78 -2.95 13.14
CA ARG A 100 -33.70 -4.18 12.34
C ARG A 100 -35.03 -4.95 12.36
N SER A 101 -35.88 -4.72 11.37
CA SER A 101 -36.86 -5.70 10.92
C SER A 101 -36.12 -6.68 10.00
N ARG A 102 -36.19 -7.97 10.34
CA ARG A 102 -35.47 -9.12 9.75
C ARG A 102 -35.62 -9.31 8.23
N ARG A 103 -36.26 -8.41 7.48
CA ARG A 103 -36.54 -8.58 6.05
C ARG A 103 -35.78 -7.63 5.10
N ASN A 104 -35.02 -6.64 5.58
CA ASN A 104 -34.38 -5.64 4.69
C ASN A 104 -32.92 -5.29 5.09
N ALA A 105 -32.11 -6.29 5.42
CA ALA A 105 -30.68 -6.13 5.73
C ALA A 105 -29.75 -6.32 4.51
N PHE A 106 -30.24 -6.07 3.28
CA PHE A 106 -29.60 -6.56 2.06
C PHE A 106 -29.10 -5.50 1.08
N LEU A 107 -29.10 -4.22 1.45
CA LEU A 107 -28.55 -3.15 0.61
C LEU A 107 -27.65 -2.26 1.45
N GLY A 108 -26.33 -2.50 1.37
CA GLY A 108 -25.31 -1.56 1.82
C GLY A 108 -24.67 -1.88 3.17
N LYS A 109 -23.95 -3.00 3.26
CA LYS A 109 -22.75 -3.16 4.12
C LYS A 109 -21.93 -4.31 3.51
N ARG A 110 -20.78 -4.03 2.89
CA ARG A 110 -19.75 -5.05 2.61
C ARG A 110 -19.10 -5.40 3.94
N ASN A 111 -19.71 -6.35 4.64
CA ASN A 111 -19.23 -6.82 5.93
C ASN A 111 -18.29 -8.02 5.72
N TYR A 112 -16.98 -7.75 5.67
CA TYR A 112 -15.96 -8.77 5.39
C TYR A 112 -15.89 -9.87 6.47
N ALA A 113 -16.40 -9.61 7.69
CA ALA A 113 -16.46 -10.57 8.78
C ALA A 113 -17.55 -11.66 8.61
N ALA A 114 -18.66 -11.36 7.90
CA ALA A 114 -19.74 -12.32 7.66
C ALA A 114 -19.43 -13.36 6.57
N MET A 115 -18.23 -13.31 5.98
CA MET A 115 -17.87 -14.08 4.79
C MET A 115 -17.18 -15.43 5.07
N ASN A 116 -17.10 -15.85 6.34
CA ASN A 116 -16.60 -17.16 6.77
C ASN A 116 -17.71 -18.20 7.05
N GLU A 117 -18.98 -17.79 7.14
CA GLU A 117 -20.10 -18.65 7.56
C GLU A 117 -21.14 -18.88 6.46
N GLY A 118 -20.71 -18.97 5.19
CA GLY A 118 -21.44 -19.71 4.15
C GLY A 118 -22.85 -19.25 3.74
N ASP A 119 -23.31 -18.05 4.11
CA ASP A 119 -24.67 -17.61 3.76
C ASP A 119 -24.67 -16.32 2.93
N VAL A 120 -24.80 -16.45 1.60
CA VAL A 120 -25.04 -15.30 0.69
C VAL A 120 -25.98 -15.71 -0.45
N GLN A 121 -27.18 -15.11 -0.47
CA GLN A 121 -28.15 -15.19 -1.59
C GLN A 121 -28.17 -13.95 -2.53
N ASP A 122 -27.26 -12.96 -2.43
CA ASP A 122 -27.17 -11.88 -3.47
C ASP A 122 -26.02 -12.15 -4.44
N ASN A 123 -26.40 -12.69 -5.60
CA ASN A 123 -25.50 -13.04 -6.69
C ASN A 123 -25.54 -11.94 -7.77
N ARG A 124 -25.11 -10.71 -7.44
CA ARG A 124 -25.06 -9.60 -8.41
C ARG A 124 -23.69 -8.99 -8.68
N TYR A 125 -22.72 -9.16 -7.77
CA TYR A 125 -21.33 -8.78 -8.02
C TYR A 125 -20.43 -9.84 -7.38
N ALA A 126 -19.61 -10.51 -8.19
CA ALA A 126 -18.70 -11.51 -7.70
C ALA A 126 -17.76 -10.93 -6.63
N ARG A 127 -17.55 -11.66 -5.54
CA ARG A 127 -16.71 -11.23 -4.41
C ARG A 127 -15.27 -11.06 -4.86
N LYS A 128 -14.67 -9.89 -4.61
CA LYS A 128 -13.24 -9.63 -4.90
C LYS A 128 -12.36 -10.79 -4.40
N GLY A 129 -11.52 -11.32 -5.28
CA GLY A 129 -10.63 -12.45 -5.01
C GLY A 129 -11.23 -13.85 -5.18
N THR A 130 -12.53 -14.01 -5.48
CA THR A 130 -13.10 -15.30 -5.90
C THR A 130 -12.87 -15.58 -7.38
N GLU A 131 -13.06 -16.84 -7.78
CA GLU A 131 -12.96 -17.24 -9.20
C GLU A 131 -13.99 -16.53 -10.07
N ASP A 132 -15.22 -16.37 -9.57
CA ASP A 132 -16.27 -15.63 -10.28
C ASP A 132 -15.90 -14.17 -10.53
N TYR A 133 -15.13 -13.56 -9.61
CA TYR A 133 -14.65 -12.19 -9.78
C TYR A 133 -13.63 -12.11 -10.90
N TRP A 134 -12.80 -13.14 -11.07
CA TRP A 134 -11.87 -13.21 -12.18
C TRP A 134 -12.54 -13.47 -13.51
N THR A 135 -13.51 -14.38 -13.55
CA THR A 135 -14.35 -14.57 -14.74
C THR A 135 -15.01 -13.24 -15.13
N PHE A 136 -15.51 -12.48 -14.15
CA PHE A 136 -16.07 -11.16 -14.41
C PHE A 136 -15.03 -10.18 -14.96
N VAL A 137 -13.88 -10.00 -14.29
CA VAL A 137 -12.79 -9.11 -14.73
C VAL A 137 -12.33 -9.49 -16.14
N GLU A 138 -12.02 -10.76 -16.40
CA GLU A 138 -11.56 -11.26 -17.71
C GLU A 138 -12.59 -11.09 -18.83
N SER A 139 -13.89 -11.14 -18.49
CA SER A 139 -14.96 -10.90 -19.46
C SER A 139 -15.17 -9.42 -19.80
N GLN A 140 -14.52 -8.49 -19.08
CA GLN A 140 -14.62 -7.08 -19.41
C GLN A 140 -13.82 -6.75 -20.68
N ASN A 141 -14.34 -5.79 -21.44
CA ASN A 141 -13.65 -5.29 -22.62
C ASN A 141 -12.64 -4.20 -22.22
N TYR A 142 -11.36 -4.54 -22.19
CA TYR A 142 -10.28 -3.59 -21.92
C TYR A 142 -9.76 -2.96 -23.22
N ALA A 143 -9.38 -1.69 -23.16
CA ALA A 143 -8.63 -1.09 -24.24
C ALA A 143 -7.30 -1.85 -24.41
N ALA A 144 -6.92 -2.13 -25.64
CA ALA A 144 -5.57 -2.59 -25.94
C ALA A 144 -4.59 -1.53 -25.44
N GLU A 145 -3.53 -1.97 -24.77
CA GLU A 145 -2.48 -1.06 -24.35
C GLU A 145 -1.71 -0.55 -25.57
N SER A 146 -1.25 0.70 -25.51
CA SER A 146 -0.54 1.37 -26.61
C SER A 146 0.74 2.04 -26.11
N PHE A 147 1.35 1.49 -25.07
CA PHE A 147 2.49 2.11 -24.38
C PHE A 147 3.75 2.15 -25.27
N PRO A 148 4.65 3.13 -25.08
CA PRO A 148 5.91 3.17 -25.82
C PRO A 148 6.77 1.96 -25.45
N ARG A 149 7.37 1.35 -26.49
CA ARG A 149 8.43 0.35 -26.35
C ARG A 149 9.76 1.03 -26.58
N MET A 150 10.67 0.90 -25.62
CA MET A 150 11.97 1.56 -25.67
C MET A 150 13.10 0.56 -25.37
N ARG A 151 14.28 0.82 -25.93
CA ARG A 151 15.48 0.07 -25.56
C ARG A 151 15.98 0.61 -24.22
N GLY A 152 16.63 -0.24 -23.43
CA GLY A 152 17.15 0.19 -22.13
C GLY A 152 18.09 1.40 -22.21
N CYS A 153 18.93 1.47 -23.25
CA CYS A 153 19.86 2.59 -23.47
C CYS A 153 19.18 3.94 -23.79
N ASP A 154 17.90 3.92 -24.19
CA ASP A 154 17.14 5.13 -24.50
C ASP A 154 16.48 5.72 -23.23
N ILE A 155 16.40 4.94 -22.13
CA ILE A 155 15.90 5.39 -20.83
C ILE A 155 17.01 6.15 -20.09
N THR A 156 17.16 7.42 -20.42
CA THR A 156 18.17 8.31 -19.83
C THR A 156 17.59 9.21 -18.75
N SER A 157 18.44 9.82 -17.92
CA SER A 157 18.02 10.81 -16.92
C SER A 157 17.32 12.01 -17.57
N SER A 158 17.71 12.38 -18.79
CA SER A 158 17.01 13.41 -19.57
C SER A 158 15.62 12.99 -20.01
N PHE A 159 15.39 11.70 -20.29
CA PHE A 159 14.06 11.19 -20.62
C PHE A 159 13.14 11.24 -19.39
N LEU A 160 13.64 10.74 -18.24
CA LEU A 160 12.87 10.69 -17.00
C LEU A 160 12.56 12.08 -16.43
N ASN A 161 13.55 12.99 -16.39
CA ASN A 161 13.36 14.33 -15.84
C ASN A 161 12.89 15.37 -16.88
N GLY A 162 13.01 15.09 -18.17
CA GLY A 162 12.70 16.03 -19.25
C GLY A 162 11.23 16.16 -19.61
N GLY A 163 10.32 15.68 -18.74
CA GLY A 163 8.87 15.75 -18.95
C GLY A 163 8.32 14.85 -20.06
N SER A 164 9.15 13.96 -20.60
CA SER A 164 8.78 12.96 -21.61
C SER A 164 8.20 11.70 -20.98
N PHE A 165 8.58 11.39 -19.74
CA PHE A 165 8.04 10.26 -18.99
C PHE A 165 6.65 10.59 -18.40
N ARG A 166 5.61 10.28 -19.18
CA ARG A 166 4.19 10.60 -18.85
C ARG A 166 3.25 9.40 -18.86
N GLU A 167 3.72 8.27 -19.36
CA GLU A 167 2.95 7.04 -19.44
C GLU A 167 3.85 5.84 -19.17
N PRO A 168 3.27 4.70 -18.75
CA PRO A 168 4.02 3.46 -18.62
C PRO A 168 4.86 3.21 -19.87
N THR A 169 6.13 2.85 -19.67
CA THR A 169 7.07 2.56 -20.75
C THR A 169 7.49 1.11 -20.64
N VAL A 170 7.38 0.36 -21.74
CA VAL A 170 7.72 -1.06 -21.78
C VAL A 170 9.14 -1.22 -22.30
N ILE A 171 9.97 -1.92 -21.53
CA ILE A 171 11.29 -2.37 -21.94
C ILE A 171 11.26 -3.89 -21.96
N GLU A 172 11.32 -4.47 -23.16
CA GLU A 172 11.13 -5.92 -23.34
C GLU A 172 12.34 -6.73 -22.83
N THR A 173 13.53 -6.13 -22.87
CA THR A 173 14.78 -6.80 -22.53
C THR A 173 15.67 -5.88 -21.69
N PRO A 174 16.38 -6.39 -20.67
CA PRO A 174 17.10 -5.56 -19.69
C PRO A 174 18.37 -4.90 -20.23
N GLU A 175 18.79 -5.22 -21.46
CA GLU A 175 19.99 -4.69 -22.09
C GLU A 175 19.94 -3.16 -22.17
N GLY A 176 21.02 -2.53 -21.73
CA GLY A 176 21.14 -1.06 -21.67
C GLY A 176 20.55 -0.41 -20.42
N LEU A 177 19.84 -1.14 -19.55
CA LEU A 177 19.37 -0.62 -18.25
C LEU A 177 20.41 -0.73 -17.13
N GLU A 178 21.51 -1.46 -17.36
CA GLU A 178 22.57 -1.73 -16.38
C GLU A 178 22.05 -2.35 -15.06
N MET A 179 20.96 -3.13 -15.15
CA MET A 179 20.38 -3.90 -14.06
C MET A 179 21.29 -5.06 -13.65
N ILE A 180 21.24 -5.44 -12.38
CA ILE A 180 21.78 -6.72 -11.90
C ILE A 180 20.58 -7.60 -11.61
N LEU A 181 20.42 -8.68 -12.37
CA LEU A 181 19.31 -9.61 -12.23
C LEU A 181 19.79 -10.87 -11.52
N PRO A 182 18.93 -11.47 -10.67
CA PRO A 182 19.26 -12.75 -10.06
C PRO A 182 19.27 -13.87 -11.11
N SER A 183 19.82 -15.03 -10.74
CA SER A 183 19.70 -16.25 -11.54
C SER A 183 18.23 -16.61 -11.77
N LYS A 184 17.92 -17.15 -12.96
CA LYS A 184 16.55 -17.60 -13.32
C LYS A 184 16.08 -18.79 -12.48
N GLU A 185 17.02 -19.46 -11.82
CA GLU A 185 16.79 -20.58 -10.94
C GLU A 185 16.33 -20.13 -9.55
N LEU A 186 16.58 -18.86 -9.15
CA LEU A 186 16.22 -18.32 -7.84
C LEU A 186 14.76 -18.63 -7.49
N ARG A 187 14.56 -19.21 -6.31
CA ARG A 187 13.28 -19.62 -5.73
C ARG A 187 12.97 -18.82 -4.47
N VAL A 188 11.71 -18.92 -4.03
CA VAL A 188 11.26 -18.35 -2.75
C VAL A 188 12.01 -18.93 -1.56
N ARG A 189 12.40 -20.22 -1.60
CA ARG A 189 13.26 -20.83 -0.57
C ARG A 189 14.62 -20.14 -0.46
N ASP A 190 15.26 -19.83 -1.60
CA ASP A 190 16.57 -19.19 -1.63
C ASP A 190 16.45 -17.76 -1.07
N ILE A 191 15.37 -17.04 -1.42
CA ILE A 191 15.07 -15.72 -0.85
C ILE A 191 14.93 -15.79 0.68
N ALA A 192 14.20 -16.77 1.19
CA ALA A 192 14.03 -16.95 2.64
C ALA A 192 15.35 -17.28 3.34
N GLU A 193 16.25 -18.04 2.69
CA GLU A 193 17.59 -18.34 3.22
C GLU A 193 18.53 -17.13 3.17
N ILE A 194 18.53 -16.38 2.06
CA ILE A 194 19.37 -15.19 1.85
C ILE A 194 18.97 -14.05 2.80
N VAL A 195 17.68 -13.79 2.94
CA VAL A 195 17.16 -12.69 3.77
C VAL A 195 17.09 -13.10 5.25
N GLY A 196 16.88 -14.39 5.53
CA GLY A 196 16.73 -14.95 6.86
C GLY A 196 15.30 -15.43 7.13
N PRO A 197 15.10 -16.70 7.53
CA PRO A 197 13.77 -17.29 7.64
C PRO A 197 12.93 -16.69 8.77
N ASP A 198 13.55 -16.10 9.79
CA ASP A 198 12.88 -15.47 10.93
C ASP A 198 12.46 -14.01 10.64
N ARG A 199 12.87 -13.44 9.50
CA ARG A 199 12.48 -12.09 9.12
C ARG A 199 10.97 -12.02 8.96
N THR A 200 10.33 -11.10 9.69
CA THR A 200 8.90 -10.85 9.52
C THR A 200 8.62 -10.09 8.23
N LEU A 201 7.43 -10.33 7.68
CA LEU A 201 6.89 -9.63 6.52
C LEU A 201 5.37 -9.55 6.58
N ASP A 202 4.82 -8.51 5.97
CA ASP A 202 3.39 -8.36 5.79
C ASP A 202 2.90 -9.24 4.63
N VAL A 203 1.94 -10.09 4.93
CA VAL A 203 1.30 -10.99 3.97
C VAL A 203 -0.12 -10.53 3.77
N LEU A 204 -0.47 -10.21 2.53
CA LEU A 204 -1.80 -9.79 2.13
C LEU A 204 -2.69 -11.01 1.89
N ASP A 205 -3.87 -11.05 2.51
CA ASP A 205 -4.95 -11.92 2.04
C ASP A 205 -5.58 -11.32 0.78
N VAL A 206 -5.52 -12.09 -0.31
CA VAL A 206 -5.99 -11.62 -1.61
C VAL A 206 -7.50 -11.37 -1.63
N ALA A 207 -8.30 -12.17 -0.94
CA ALA A 207 -9.75 -11.99 -0.95
C ALA A 207 -10.22 -10.80 -0.11
N THR A 208 -9.54 -10.50 1.00
CA THR A 208 -9.94 -9.37 1.87
C THR A 208 -9.17 -8.09 1.56
N GLN A 209 -8.08 -8.17 0.80
CA GLN A 209 -7.13 -7.06 0.58
C GLN A 209 -6.62 -6.48 1.90
N SER A 210 -6.41 -7.34 2.90
CA SER A 210 -5.95 -6.95 4.24
C SER A 210 -4.69 -7.72 4.62
N GLU A 211 -3.80 -7.08 5.36
CA GLU A 211 -2.63 -7.74 5.94
C GLU A 211 -3.05 -8.74 7.02
N LEU A 212 -2.41 -9.90 7.02
CA LEU A 212 -2.56 -10.87 8.10
C LEU A 212 -1.83 -10.37 9.35
N LYS A 213 -2.51 -10.45 10.50
CA LYS A 213 -1.92 -10.21 11.82
C LYS A 213 -2.07 -11.47 12.70
N PRO A 214 -1.04 -11.87 13.48
CA PRO A 214 0.31 -11.29 13.49
C PRO A 214 1.04 -11.48 12.15
N ALA A 215 2.07 -10.66 11.92
CA ALA A 215 2.91 -10.77 10.73
C ALA A 215 3.52 -12.16 10.61
N TRP A 216 3.69 -12.63 9.37
CA TRP A 216 4.32 -13.92 9.09
C TRP A 216 5.84 -13.78 9.10
N THR A 217 6.54 -14.90 9.22
CA THR A 217 7.98 -14.96 8.91
C THR A 217 8.22 -15.42 7.46
N LEU A 218 9.40 -15.12 6.91
CA LEU A 218 9.79 -15.60 5.58
C LEU A 218 9.80 -17.12 5.48
N GLY A 219 10.15 -17.82 6.56
CA GLY A 219 10.06 -19.27 6.64
C GLY A 219 8.62 -19.78 6.48
N GLN A 220 7.66 -19.15 7.18
CA GLN A 220 6.24 -19.48 7.04
C GLN A 220 5.73 -19.18 5.62
N TRP A 221 6.15 -18.05 5.04
CA TRP A 221 5.81 -17.69 3.67
C TRP A 221 6.35 -18.69 2.65
N ARG A 222 7.63 -19.07 2.77
CA ARG A 222 8.26 -20.12 1.95
C ARG A 222 7.44 -21.40 1.99
N ASP A 223 7.13 -21.88 3.19
CA ASP A 223 6.41 -23.14 3.36
C ASP A 223 5.02 -23.09 2.71
N TYR A 224 4.29 -21.98 2.88
CA TYR A 224 3.02 -21.74 2.19
C TYR A 224 3.17 -21.67 0.66
N PHE A 225 4.19 -20.98 0.17
CA PHE A 225 4.42 -20.79 -1.26
C PHE A 225 4.73 -22.13 -1.94
N GLU A 226 5.38 -23.06 -1.25
CA GLU A 226 5.71 -24.40 -1.78
C GLU A 226 4.58 -25.42 -1.66
N LEU A 227 3.51 -25.11 -0.94
CA LEU A 227 2.30 -25.95 -0.95
C LEU A 227 1.76 -26.11 -2.37
N LYS A 228 1.30 -27.32 -2.67
CA LYS A 228 0.49 -27.58 -3.87
C LYS A 228 -0.71 -26.62 -3.88
N PRO A 229 -1.12 -26.07 -5.05
CA PRO A 229 -2.23 -25.14 -5.12
C PRO A 229 -3.52 -25.66 -4.45
N THR A 230 -3.82 -26.95 -4.57
CA THR A 230 -4.98 -27.62 -3.94
C THR A 230 -4.96 -27.61 -2.41
N ASN A 231 -3.78 -27.43 -1.81
CA ASN A 231 -3.59 -27.46 -0.35
C ASN A 231 -3.61 -26.05 0.26
N ARG A 232 -3.67 -24.99 -0.56
CA ARG A 232 -3.71 -23.61 -0.09
C ARG A 232 -5.14 -23.25 0.31
N LYS A 233 -5.39 -23.15 1.62
CA LYS A 233 -6.70 -22.77 2.17
C LYS A 233 -7.12 -21.33 1.84
N ARG A 234 -6.14 -20.44 1.76
CA ARG A 234 -6.30 -19.01 1.44
C ARG A 234 -5.31 -18.65 0.35
N LYS A 235 -5.66 -17.66 -0.47
CA LYS A 235 -4.76 -17.10 -1.47
C LYS A 235 -4.08 -15.88 -0.88
N LEU A 236 -2.76 -15.94 -0.75
CA LEU A 236 -1.95 -14.94 -0.06
C LEU A 236 -0.96 -14.30 -1.03
N ASN A 237 -0.46 -13.12 -0.69
CA ASN A 237 0.42 -12.34 -1.54
C ASN A 237 1.43 -11.55 -0.71
N VAL A 238 2.68 -11.44 -1.19
CA VAL A 238 3.71 -10.57 -0.61
C VAL A 238 4.08 -9.52 -1.64
N ILE A 239 3.84 -8.25 -1.32
CA ILE A 239 4.12 -7.11 -2.19
C ILE A 239 5.06 -6.06 -1.57
N SER A 240 5.35 -6.16 -0.27
CA SER A 240 6.02 -5.11 0.52
C SER A 240 7.34 -5.53 1.15
N LEU A 241 7.95 -6.65 0.73
CA LEU A 241 9.24 -7.09 1.26
C LEU A 241 10.37 -6.21 0.70
N GLU A 242 10.77 -5.20 1.47
CA GLU A 242 11.90 -4.33 1.18
C GLU A 242 13.23 -5.02 1.52
N VAL A 243 14.16 -5.05 0.57
CA VAL A 243 15.37 -5.90 0.65
C VAL A 243 16.69 -5.15 0.48
N SER A 244 16.71 -3.81 0.36
CA SER A 244 17.94 -3.03 0.10
C SER A 244 19.04 -3.19 1.16
N HIS A 245 18.68 -3.54 2.39
CA HIS A 245 19.59 -3.73 3.52
C HIS A 245 20.01 -5.19 3.72
N THR A 246 19.47 -6.12 2.92
CA THR A 246 19.69 -7.57 3.04
C THR A 246 20.74 -8.05 2.03
N PRO A 247 21.35 -9.23 2.22
CA PRO A 247 22.28 -9.81 1.24
C PRO A 247 21.66 -10.04 -0.16
N LEU A 248 20.33 -10.04 -0.28
CA LEU A 248 19.66 -10.15 -1.58
C LEU A 248 19.98 -8.93 -2.49
N ALA A 249 20.24 -7.76 -1.90
CA ALA A 249 20.62 -6.56 -2.64
C ALA A 249 22.01 -6.67 -3.31
N ASP A 250 22.85 -7.62 -2.89
CA ASP A 250 24.16 -7.85 -3.50
C ASP A 250 24.05 -8.54 -4.87
N ILE A 251 22.92 -9.22 -5.12
CA ILE A 251 22.67 -9.96 -6.38
C ILE A 251 21.49 -9.42 -7.18
N VAL A 252 20.82 -8.37 -6.71
CA VAL A 252 19.73 -7.69 -7.41
C VAL A 252 19.88 -6.19 -7.33
N ARG A 253 19.85 -5.52 -8.48
CA ARG A 253 19.86 -4.06 -8.58
C ARG A 253 18.91 -3.62 -9.69
N GLY A 254 18.09 -2.61 -9.38
CA GLY A 254 17.20 -1.96 -10.34
C GLY A 254 17.95 -1.25 -11.48
N PRO A 255 17.22 -0.63 -12.43
CA PRO A 255 17.83 0.13 -13.51
C PRO A 255 18.73 1.24 -12.95
N LYS A 256 19.95 1.35 -13.47
CA LYS A 256 20.94 2.30 -12.94
C LYS A 256 20.44 3.74 -12.97
N VAL A 257 19.77 4.13 -14.06
CA VAL A 257 19.21 5.48 -14.25
C VAL A 257 18.22 5.87 -13.15
N VAL A 258 17.51 4.91 -12.53
CA VAL A 258 16.60 5.20 -11.41
C VAL A 258 17.41 5.73 -10.22
N GLY A 259 18.58 5.16 -9.94
CA GLY A 259 19.48 5.67 -8.89
C GLY A 259 20.20 6.97 -9.24
N GLU A 260 20.13 7.42 -10.49
CA GLU A 260 20.69 8.71 -10.93
C GLU A 260 19.68 9.86 -10.81
N VAL A 261 18.37 9.55 -10.83
CA VAL A 261 17.30 10.56 -10.75
C VAL A 261 16.48 10.50 -9.46
N GLY A 262 16.54 9.38 -8.73
CA GLY A 262 15.80 9.17 -7.49
C GLY A 262 16.16 10.21 -6.43
N TRP A 263 15.14 10.79 -5.78
CA TRP A 263 15.35 11.83 -4.77
C TRP A 263 16.10 11.33 -3.54
N ILE A 264 15.94 10.04 -3.19
CA ILE A 264 16.66 9.46 -2.07
C ILE A 264 18.17 9.41 -2.38
N GLU A 265 18.53 9.00 -3.59
CA GLU A 265 19.93 8.85 -4.03
C GLU A 265 20.61 10.20 -4.29
N THR A 266 19.85 11.19 -4.77
CA THR A 266 20.38 12.48 -5.22
C THR A 266 20.31 13.58 -4.16
N LEU A 267 19.29 13.57 -3.28
CA LEU A 267 19.03 14.66 -2.32
C LEU A 267 19.25 14.24 -0.86
N TRP A 268 19.07 12.97 -0.50
CA TRP A 268 19.18 12.55 0.89
C TRP A 268 20.64 12.47 1.36
N PRO A 269 20.97 12.87 2.61
CA PRO A 269 22.34 12.82 3.09
C PRO A 269 22.93 11.41 3.04
N LYS A 270 24.01 11.21 2.26
CA LYS A 270 24.68 9.90 2.08
C LYS A 270 25.11 9.25 3.38
N ARG A 271 25.56 10.05 4.36
CA ARG A 271 25.93 9.57 5.70
C ARG A 271 24.73 9.00 6.46
N SER A 272 23.53 9.57 6.28
CA SER A 272 22.29 9.08 6.91
C SER A 272 21.86 7.75 6.31
N ILE A 273 21.92 7.62 4.99
CA ILE A 273 21.65 6.35 4.29
C ILE A 273 22.62 5.27 4.77
N GLN A 274 23.93 5.55 4.73
CA GLN A 274 24.96 4.59 5.12
C GLN A 274 24.76 4.08 6.55
N ARG A 275 24.61 4.98 7.53
CA ARG A 275 24.38 4.59 8.93
C ARG A 275 23.11 3.77 9.10
N SER A 276 22.03 4.12 8.38
CA SER A 276 20.81 3.34 8.46
C SER A 276 20.94 1.94 7.88
N LEU A 277 21.71 1.76 6.80
CA LEU A 277 21.99 0.42 6.28
C LEU A 277 22.85 -0.42 7.23
N GLU A 278 23.83 0.19 7.90
CA GLU A 278 24.65 -0.45 8.93
C GLU A 278 23.78 -0.90 10.12
N ASP A 279 22.97 0.00 10.68
CA ASP A 279 22.07 -0.35 11.80
C ASP A 279 21.06 -1.43 11.41
N LEU A 280 20.52 -1.39 10.19
CA LEU A 280 19.53 -2.37 9.70
C LEU A 280 20.12 -3.77 9.47
N ARG A 281 21.43 -3.87 9.22
CA ARG A 281 22.13 -5.15 9.12
C ARG A 281 22.31 -5.80 10.49
N GLU A 282 22.49 -5.00 11.54
CA GLU A 282 22.58 -5.47 12.92
C GLU A 282 21.20 -5.75 13.53
N ASN A 283 20.25 -4.84 13.33
CA ASN A 283 18.86 -4.95 13.78
C ASN A 283 17.88 -4.61 12.65
N PRO A 284 17.25 -5.62 12.01
CA PRO A 284 16.35 -5.41 10.88
C PRO A 284 15.08 -4.61 11.20
N TYR A 285 14.79 -4.41 12.49
CA TYR A 285 13.62 -3.67 12.99
C TYR A 285 13.94 -2.21 13.36
N GLN A 286 15.19 -1.77 13.17
CA GLN A 286 15.57 -0.39 13.42
C GLN A 286 14.81 0.56 12.46
N VAL A 287 14.30 1.66 12.99
CA VAL A 287 13.68 2.72 12.17
C VAL A 287 14.78 3.43 11.37
N PRO A 288 14.70 3.47 10.03
CA PRO A 288 15.71 4.12 9.19
C PRO A 288 15.62 5.64 9.26
N ARG A 289 16.75 6.32 9.01
CA ARG A 289 16.91 7.78 8.95
C ARG A 289 16.66 8.33 7.54
N TYR A 290 16.05 7.52 6.67
CA TYR A 290 15.68 7.85 5.30
C TYR A 290 14.50 6.99 4.84
N PRO A 291 13.72 7.42 3.84
CA PRO A 291 12.64 6.62 3.28
C PRO A 291 13.21 5.37 2.57
N LYS A 292 12.89 4.19 3.09
CA LYS A 292 13.42 2.92 2.57
C LYS A 292 12.38 2.25 1.67
N VAL A 293 12.40 2.61 0.39
CA VAL A 293 11.36 2.24 -0.58
C VAL A 293 11.93 1.93 -1.98
N GLN A 294 13.20 1.55 -2.08
CA GLN A 294 13.88 1.49 -3.39
C GLN A 294 13.94 0.10 -4.02
N LEU A 295 13.96 -0.97 -3.21
CA LEU A 295 14.11 -2.32 -3.71
C LEU A 295 13.17 -3.29 -2.98
N TYR A 296 12.14 -3.72 -3.69
CA TYR A 296 11.15 -4.68 -3.19
C TYR A 296 11.26 -6.02 -3.90
N CYS A 297 11.10 -7.10 -3.14
CA CYS A 297 10.99 -8.46 -3.64
C CYS A 297 9.53 -8.92 -3.52
N LEU A 298 8.83 -8.95 -4.66
CA LEU A 298 7.44 -9.34 -4.72
C LEU A 298 7.30 -10.83 -5.02
N MET A 299 6.52 -11.52 -4.21
CA MET A 299 6.27 -12.95 -4.34
C MET A 299 4.78 -13.19 -4.26
N SER A 300 4.19 -13.69 -5.34
CA SER A 300 2.75 -13.95 -5.36
C SER A 300 2.43 -15.28 -6.02
N VAL A 301 1.43 -15.96 -5.49
CA VAL A 301 0.93 -17.19 -6.07
C VAL A 301 0.03 -16.91 -7.28
N ALA A 302 -0.22 -17.95 -8.09
CA ALA A 302 -1.13 -17.85 -9.22
C ALA A 302 -2.53 -17.37 -8.78
N GLY A 303 -3.10 -16.47 -9.57
CA GLY A 303 -4.40 -15.86 -9.30
C GLY A 303 -4.42 -14.83 -8.17
N SER A 304 -3.27 -14.40 -7.63
CA SER A 304 -3.20 -13.29 -6.67
C SER A 304 -3.52 -11.96 -7.35
N PHE A 305 -4.11 -11.03 -6.58
CA PHE A 305 -4.34 -9.66 -7.03
C PHE A 305 -4.13 -8.61 -5.96
N THR A 306 -3.85 -7.40 -6.45
CA THR A 306 -3.84 -6.15 -5.70
C THR A 306 -4.83 -5.21 -6.36
N ASP A 307 -5.73 -4.62 -5.57
CA ASP A 307 -6.77 -3.70 -6.03
C ASP A 307 -6.21 -2.38 -6.60
N PHE A 308 -7.09 -1.56 -7.20
CA PHE A 308 -6.72 -0.24 -7.72
C PHE A 308 -6.06 0.61 -6.62
N HIS A 309 -4.88 1.15 -6.89
CA HIS A 309 -4.20 2.10 -6.01
C HIS A 309 -3.35 3.11 -6.79
N VAL A 310 -3.01 4.22 -6.14
CA VAL A 310 -1.91 5.10 -6.52
C VAL A 310 -0.74 4.79 -5.58
N ASP A 311 0.47 4.61 -6.12
CA ASP A 311 1.65 4.34 -5.32
C ASP A 311 1.92 5.45 -4.29
N PHE A 312 2.46 5.06 -3.14
CA PHE A 312 2.68 5.98 -2.03
C PHE A 312 3.52 7.19 -2.46
N GLY A 313 3.07 8.37 -2.04
CA GLY A 313 3.70 9.64 -2.41
C GLY A 313 3.57 10.02 -3.89
N GLY A 314 2.74 9.32 -4.67
CA GLY A 314 2.65 9.52 -6.13
C GLY A 314 3.96 9.17 -6.83
N SER A 315 4.70 8.21 -6.27
CA SER A 315 6.01 7.81 -6.77
C SER A 315 5.92 7.11 -8.13
N SER A 316 6.99 7.23 -8.91
CA SER A 316 7.18 6.39 -10.09
C SER A 316 7.80 5.06 -9.68
N VAL A 317 7.34 3.97 -10.30
CA VAL A 317 7.80 2.60 -9.99
C VAL A 317 8.39 1.95 -11.22
N TRP A 318 9.46 1.17 -11.02
CA TRP A 318 9.96 0.22 -12.00
C TRP A 318 9.60 -1.20 -11.56
N TYR A 319 9.23 -2.06 -12.52
CA TYR A 319 8.82 -3.43 -12.25
C TYR A 319 9.59 -4.40 -13.16
N HIS A 320 10.16 -5.46 -12.60
CA HIS A 320 10.83 -6.50 -13.37
C HIS A 320 10.33 -7.89 -12.96
N VAL A 321 9.79 -8.66 -13.91
CA VAL A 321 9.30 -10.02 -13.66
C VAL A 321 10.44 -11.01 -13.84
N VAL A 322 11.03 -11.46 -12.72
CA VAL A 322 12.06 -12.51 -12.73
C VAL A 322 11.49 -13.86 -13.19
N ARG A 323 10.28 -14.20 -12.72
CA ARG A 323 9.58 -15.44 -13.06
C ARG A 323 8.07 -15.29 -12.95
N GLY A 324 7.36 -15.90 -13.88
CA GLY A 324 5.90 -15.88 -13.93
C GLY A 324 5.39 -14.76 -14.82
N GLU A 325 4.22 -14.23 -14.48
CA GLU A 325 3.55 -13.21 -15.28
C GLU A 325 2.83 -12.22 -14.36
N LYS A 326 2.85 -10.94 -14.75
CA LYS A 326 2.07 -9.86 -14.16
C LYS A 326 1.23 -9.18 -15.22
N VAL A 327 -0.05 -8.95 -14.94
CA VAL A 327 -0.97 -8.19 -15.79
C VAL A 327 -1.32 -6.91 -15.04
N PHE A 328 -1.05 -5.77 -15.66
CA PHE A 328 -1.36 -4.46 -15.12
C PHE A 328 -2.60 -3.88 -15.76
N TYR A 329 -3.51 -3.33 -14.96
CA TYR A 329 -4.64 -2.54 -15.44
C TYR A 329 -4.38 -1.08 -15.10
N PHE A 330 -4.06 -0.28 -16.11
CA PHE A 330 -3.69 1.13 -15.94
C PHE A 330 -4.88 2.08 -16.11
N ILE A 331 -4.95 3.08 -15.24
CA ILE A 331 -5.86 4.23 -15.40
C ILE A 331 -5.02 5.52 -15.41
N ARG A 332 -5.22 6.35 -16.43
CA ARG A 332 -4.56 7.66 -16.53
C ARG A 332 -5.03 8.61 -15.41
N PRO A 333 -4.15 9.37 -14.75
CA PRO A 333 -4.45 10.32 -13.66
C PRO A 333 -5.07 11.61 -14.18
N THR A 334 -6.15 11.51 -14.93
CA THR A 334 -6.91 12.72 -15.24
C THR A 334 -7.55 13.25 -13.94
N PRO A 335 -7.75 14.57 -13.79
CA PRO A 335 -8.46 15.12 -12.63
C PRO A 335 -9.84 14.49 -12.38
N THR A 336 -10.48 13.96 -13.42
CA THR A 336 -11.73 13.20 -13.31
C THR A 336 -11.51 11.81 -12.70
N ASN A 337 -10.49 11.08 -13.15
CA ASN A 337 -10.20 9.75 -12.64
C ASN A 337 -9.69 9.78 -11.21
N LEU A 338 -8.87 10.77 -10.86
CA LEU A 338 -8.39 10.95 -9.49
C LEU A 338 -9.53 11.24 -8.52
N ARG A 339 -10.49 12.10 -8.89
CA ARG A 339 -11.71 12.34 -8.08
C ARG A 339 -12.54 11.07 -7.89
N LYS A 340 -12.75 10.30 -8.96
CA LYS A 340 -13.45 9.01 -8.88
C LYS A 340 -12.72 8.01 -8.00
N TYR A 341 -11.38 7.98 -8.07
CA TYR A 341 -10.55 7.12 -7.24
C TYR A 341 -10.66 7.53 -5.76
N GLU A 342 -10.58 8.81 -5.45
CA GLU A 342 -10.76 9.35 -4.11
C GLU A 342 -12.13 8.98 -3.52
N GLU A 343 -13.21 9.25 -4.26
CA GLU A 343 -14.58 8.84 -3.90
C GLU A 343 -14.71 7.33 -3.71
N TRP A 344 -14.07 6.52 -4.57
CA TRP A 344 -14.11 5.06 -4.45
C TRP A 344 -13.32 4.55 -3.24
N SER A 345 -12.14 5.11 -2.97
CA SER A 345 -11.23 4.66 -1.92
C SER A 345 -11.73 4.99 -0.50
N THR A 346 -12.63 5.96 -0.37
CA THR A 346 -13.20 6.43 0.90
C THR A 346 -14.55 5.78 1.25
N ASN A 347 -15.12 4.98 0.34
CA ASN A 347 -16.38 4.25 0.49
C ASN A 347 -16.17 2.75 0.69
#